data_AF-A0A938QKT0-F1
#
_entry.id   AF-A0A938QKT0-F1
#
_cell.length_a   1.000
_cell.length_b   1.000
_cell.length_c   1.000
_cell.angle_alpha   90.00
_cell.angle_beta   90.00
_cell.angle_gamma   90.00
#
_symmetry.space_group_name_H-M   'P 1'
#
loop_
_entity.id
_entity.type
_entity.pdbx_description
1 polymer ?
#
loop_
_entity_poly.entity_id
_entity_poly.type
_entity_poly.pdbx_seq_one_letter_code
_entity_poly.pdbx_strand_id
1 'polypeptide(L)'
;MAEANGKPIVVAIDGSEAAWEAMDTALYLAGLIGRPVDVLTVVQLRKAGYFAFIDRHLKVEAETYSRKLFEEAYERGRKAGVVVRTHLLESEKDISEAIISYLEAAGPVKFLVLGSHGHSFVSRHLLGSTTERVIREVTYRALPVPVLVVPASAGVEEK
;
A
#
# COMPACT_ATOMS: atom_id res chain seq x y z
N MET A 1 -14.53 12.63 15.24
CA MET A 1 -14.51 11.56 14.23
C MET A 1 -14.13 12.21 12.90
N ALA A 2 -13.09 11.70 12.23
CA ALA A 2 -12.67 12.25 10.93
C ALA A 2 -13.85 12.22 9.95
N GLU A 3 -14.22 13.37 9.38
CA GLU A 3 -15.30 13.46 8.41
C GLU A 3 -14.94 12.64 7.16
N ALA A 4 -15.85 11.79 6.71
CA ALA A 4 -15.65 10.90 5.55
C ALA A 4 -15.53 11.65 4.19
N ASN A 5 -15.59 12.98 4.19
CA ASN A 5 -15.77 13.81 2.99
C ASN A 5 -14.49 14.53 2.51
N GLY A 6 -13.32 14.17 3.03
CA GLY A 6 -12.03 14.72 2.62
C GLY A 6 -11.22 13.79 1.73
N LYS A 7 -10.43 14.35 0.79
CA LYS A 7 -9.35 13.65 0.06
C LYS A 7 -8.59 12.69 0.99
N PRO A 8 -8.55 11.38 0.70
CA PRO A 8 -7.96 10.37 1.58
C PRO A 8 -6.44 10.47 1.60
N ILE A 9 -5.84 9.94 2.66
CA ILE A 9 -4.44 9.48 2.61
C ILE A 9 -4.47 8.07 2.04
N VAL A 10 -3.64 7.79 1.05
CA VAL A 10 -3.54 6.44 0.46
C VAL A 10 -2.31 5.76 1.03
N VAL A 11 -2.39 4.48 1.36
CA VAL A 11 -1.24 3.67 1.77
C VAL A 11 -1.28 2.32 1.06
N ALA A 12 -0.13 1.85 0.57
CA ALA A 12 -0.02 0.52 0.00
C ALA A 12 0.67 -0.44 0.98
N ILE A 13 0.07 -1.63 1.18
CA ILE A 13 0.59 -2.65 2.08
C ILE A 13 0.70 -4.02 1.40
N ASP A 14 1.80 -4.71 1.67
CA ASP A 14 2.10 -6.10 1.28
C ASP A 14 2.27 -7.04 2.49
N GLY A 15 2.04 -6.51 3.70
CA GLY A 15 2.21 -7.20 4.98
C GLY A 15 3.66 -7.26 5.48
N SER A 16 4.60 -6.59 4.83
CA SER A 16 5.94 -6.39 5.39
C SER A 16 5.92 -5.42 6.57
N GLU A 17 6.92 -5.49 7.45
CA GLU A 17 7.06 -4.59 8.60
C GLU A 17 7.08 -3.12 8.17
N ALA A 18 7.88 -2.78 7.15
CA ALA A 18 7.95 -1.42 6.60
C ALA A 18 6.61 -0.94 6.02
N ALA A 19 5.79 -1.83 5.46
CA ALA A 19 4.45 -1.48 5.01
C ALA A 19 3.50 -1.20 6.19
N TRP A 20 3.66 -1.91 7.31
CA TRP A 20 2.89 -1.64 8.53
C TRP A 20 3.30 -0.34 9.22
N GLU A 21 4.59 -0.01 9.23
CA GLU A 21 5.07 1.30 9.69
C GLU A 21 4.51 2.44 8.82
N ALA A 22 4.42 2.22 7.51
CA ALA A 22 3.74 3.14 6.59
C ALA A 22 2.25 3.29 6.90
N MET A 23 1.55 2.19 7.21
CA MET A 23 0.15 2.21 7.65
C MET A 23 -0.03 3.02 8.93
N ASP A 24 0.80 2.78 9.94
CA ASP A 24 0.71 3.48 11.23
C ASP A 24 0.99 4.97 11.07
N THR A 25 1.96 5.34 10.24
CA THR A 25 2.24 6.72 9.87
C THR A 25 1.05 7.36 9.14
N ALA A 26 0.43 6.64 8.20
CA ALA A 26 -0.75 7.12 7.48
C ALA A 26 -1.93 7.37 8.44
N LEU A 27 -2.19 6.45 9.37
CA LEU A 27 -3.22 6.58 10.39
C LEU A 27 -2.96 7.77 11.34
N TYR A 28 -1.72 7.92 11.81
CA TYR A 28 -1.33 9.03 12.67
C TYR A 28 -1.61 10.38 11.97
N LEU A 29 -1.12 10.54 10.74
CA LEU A 29 -1.34 11.76 9.98
C LEU A 29 -2.83 11.98 9.69
N ALA A 30 -3.55 10.93 9.29
CA ALA A 30 -5.00 10.96 9.04
C ALA A 30 -5.78 11.47 10.25
N GLY A 31 -5.44 10.98 11.45
CA GLY A 31 -6.03 11.42 12.71
C GLY A 31 -5.79 12.91 12.97
N LEU A 32 -4.58 13.41 12.71
CA LEU A 32 -4.24 14.83 12.89
C LEU A 32 -5.01 15.77 11.95
N ILE A 33 -5.23 15.36 10.70
CA ILE A 33 -5.86 16.20 9.67
C ILE A 33 -7.32 15.85 9.38
N GLY A 34 -7.90 14.92 10.15
CA GLY A 34 -9.30 14.50 10.03
C GLY A 34 -9.63 13.90 8.66
N ARG A 35 -8.79 13.00 8.14
CA ARG A 35 -9.00 12.34 6.83
C ARG A 35 -9.22 10.84 6.94
N PRO A 36 -9.93 10.22 5.99
CA PRO A 36 -9.96 8.76 5.87
C PRO A 36 -8.63 8.23 5.27
N VAL A 37 -8.38 6.95 5.47
CA VAL A 37 -7.25 6.22 4.86
C VAL A 37 -7.76 5.17 3.90
N ASP A 38 -7.23 5.20 2.67
CA ASP A 38 -7.45 4.17 1.66
C ASP A 38 -6.24 3.23 1.62
N VAL A 39 -6.48 1.98 1.98
CA VAL A 39 -5.46 0.93 2.07
C VAL A 39 -5.50 0.09 0.81
N LEU A 40 -4.38 0.03 0.10
CA LEU A 40 -4.22 -0.73 -1.13
C LEU A 40 -3.40 -2.00 -0.84
N THR A 41 -3.87 -3.13 -1.35
CA THR A 41 -3.06 -4.34 -1.49
C THR A 41 -3.15 -4.80 -2.93
N VAL A 42 -2.01 -5.14 -3.53
CA VAL A 42 -1.94 -5.55 -4.93
C VAL A 42 -1.61 -7.02 -5.02
N VAL A 43 -2.46 -7.77 -5.71
CA VAL A 43 -2.19 -9.16 -6.09
C VAL A 43 -1.61 -9.17 -7.49
N GLN A 44 -0.41 -9.73 -7.63
CA GLN A 44 0.21 -9.92 -8.93
C GLN A 44 -0.17 -11.28 -9.51
N LEU A 45 -1.07 -11.27 -10.50
CA LEU A 45 -1.53 -12.48 -11.21
C LEU A 45 -0.83 -12.57 -12.56
N ARG A 46 0.29 -13.30 -12.62
CA ARG A 46 0.92 -13.60 -13.92
C ARG A 46 0.01 -14.57 -14.67
N LYS A 47 -0.49 -14.21 -15.85
CA LYS A 47 -1.19 -15.15 -16.73
C LYS A 47 -0.22 -16.24 -17.17
N ALA A 48 -0.30 -17.42 -16.58
CA ALA A 48 0.56 -18.55 -16.89
C ALA A 48 -0.07 -19.45 -17.97
N GLY A 49 -0.57 -18.89 -19.08
CA GLY A 49 -1.03 -19.65 -20.25
C GLY A 49 -1.74 -20.98 -19.93
N TYR A 50 -1.13 -22.11 -20.32
CA TYR A 50 -1.64 -23.48 -20.18
C TYR A 50 -1.94 -23.96 -18.74
N PHE A 51 -1.57 -23.20 -17.70
CA PHE A 51 -1.69 -23.57 -16.28
C PHE A 51 -2.82 -22.83 -15.53
N ALA A 52 -3.94 -22.56 -16.20
CA ALA A 52 -5.08 -21.82 -15.64
C ALA A 52 -5.64 -22.36 -14.30
N PHE A 53 -5.47 -23.66 -14.00
CA PHE A 53 -5.89 -24.25 -12.71
C PHE A 53 -4.96 -23.90 -11.55
N ILE A 54 -3.65 -23.75 -11.80
CA ILE A 54 -2.67 -23.31 -10.80
C ILE A 54 -2.91 -21.83 -10.49
N ASP A 55 -3.17 -21.01 -11.52
CA ASP A 55 -3.47 -19.59 -11.38
C ASP A 55 -4.69 -19.32 -10.49
N ARG A 56 -5.72 -20.19 -10.56
CA ARG A 56 -6.92 -20.07 -9.71
C ARG A 56 -6.62 -20.30 -8.23
N HIS A 57 -5.81 -21.31 -7.89
CA HIS A 57 -5.48 -21.60 -6.50
C HIS A 57 -4.61 -20.49 -5.90
N LEU A 58 -3.59 -20.05 -6.64
CA LEU A 58 -2.74 -18.93 -6.23
C LEU A 58 -3.54 -17.64 -6.02
N LYS A 59 -4.55 -17.38 -6.86
CA LYS A 59 -5.46 -16.25 -6.70
C LYS A 59 -6.25 -16.33 -5.39
N VAL A 60 -6.84 -17.50 -5.08
CA VAL A 60 -7.61 -17.70 -3.84
C VAL A 60 -6.73 -17.52 -2.59
N GLU A 61 -5.49 -18.03 -2.62
CA GLU A 61 -4.54 -17.84 -1.52
C GLU A 61 -4.17 -16.36 -1.33
N ALA A 62 -3.88 -15.65 -2.43
CA ALA A 62 -3.56 -14.23 -2.39
C ALA A 62 -4.73 -13.37 -1.91
N GLU A 63 -5.96 -13.66 -2.33
CA GLU A 63 -7.18 -13.01 -1.83
C GLU A 63 -7.39 -13.28 -0.33
N THR A 64 -7.14 -14.51 0.11
CA THR A 64 -7.25 -14.90 1.53
C THR A 64 -6.21 -14.17 2.38
N TYR A 65 -4.97 -14.08 1.90
CA TYR A 65 -3.92 -13.31 2.55
C TYR A 65 -4.26 -11.82 2.61
N SER A 66 -4.73 -11.25 1.50
CA SER A 66 -5.13 -9.84 1.44
C SER A 66 -6.27 -9.52 2.40
N ARG A 67 -7.22 -10.43 2.59
CA ARG A 67 -8.31 -10.28 3.57
C ARG A 67 -7.77 -10.16 5.00
N LYS A 68 -6.74 -10.94 5.36
CA LYS A 68 -6.11 -10.84 6.69
C LYS A 68 -5.42 -9.49 6.88
N LEU A 69 -4.72 -8.99 5.84
CA LEU A 69 -4.12 -7.66 5.87
C LEU A 69 -5.20 -6.58 6.07
N PHE A 70 -6.33 -6.69 5.39
CA PHE A 70 -7.43 -5.75 5.54
C PHE A 70 -8.06 -5.79 6.92
N GLU A 71 -8.28 -6.98 7.50
CA GLU A 71 -8.79 -7.12 8.86
C GLU A 71 -7.87 -6.43 9.89
N GLU A 72 -6.56 -6.64 9.76
CA GLU A 72 -5.58 -5.95 10.63
C GLU A 72 -5.58 -4.43 10.39
N ALA A 73 -5.63 -3.98 9.14
CA ALA A 73 -5.69 -2.55 8.81
C ALA A 73 -6.95 -1.88 9.38
N TYR A 74 -8.10 -2.58 9.34
CA TYR A 74 -9.34 -2.12 9.97
C TYR A 74 -9.19 -1.99 11.49
N GLU A 75 -8.60 -2.98 12.16
CA GLU A 75 -8.39 -2.93 13.60
C GLU A 75 -7.44 -1.80 14.02
N ARG A 76 -6.36 -1.57 13.25
CA ARG A 76 -5.47 -0.43 13.48
C ARG A 76 -6.19 0.90 13.29
N GLY A 77 -6.98 1.04 12.22
CA GLY A 77 -7.82 2.22 11.97
C GLY A 77 -8.83 2.48 13.08
N ARG A 78 -9.51 1.43 13.56
CA ARG A 78 -10.47 1.49 14.66
C ARG A 78 -9.81 1.99 15.95
N LYS A 79 -8.63 1.47 16.30
CA LYS A 79 -7.85 1.92 17.45
C LYS A 79 -7.42 3.38 17.33
N ALA A 80 -7.08 3.83 16.11
CA ALA A 80 -6.71 5.21 15.83
C ALA A 80 -7.91 6.17 15.70
N GLY A 81 -9.15 5.66 15.70
CA GLY A 81 -10.35 6.48 15.46
C GLY A 81 -10.44 7.04 14.03
N VAL A 82 -9.81 6.37 13.06
CA VAL A 82 -9.71 6.77 11.65
C VAL A 82 -10.52 5.81 10.78
N VAL A 83 -11.28 6.36 9.83
CA VAL A 83 -12.02 5.57 8.85
C VAL A 83 -11.03 4.96 7.85
N VAL A 84 -11.03 3.64 7.75
CA VAL A 84 -10.23 2.87 6.79
C VAL A 84 -11.14 2.31 5.70
N ARG A 85 -10.73 2.44 4.44
CA ARG A 85 -11.33 1.74 3.29
C ARG A 85 -10.27 0.89 2.62
N THR A 86 -10.62 -0.31 2.21
CA THR A 86 -9.66 -1.28 1.68
C THR A 86 -9.93 -1.55 0.21
N HIS A 87 -8.86 -1.60 -0.59
CA HIS A 87 -8.92 -1.79 -2.02
C HIS A 87 -7.96 -2.91 -2.42
N LEU A 88 -8.53 -4.03 -2.85
CA LEU A 88 -7.76 -5.09 -3.50
C LEU A 88 -7.58 -4.73 -4.96
N LEU A 89 -6.33 -4.59 -5.39
CA LEU A 89 -5.97 -4.30 -6.77
C LEU A 89 -5.33 -5.54 -7.40
N GLU A 90 -5.49 -5.69 -8.70
CA GLU A 90 -4.86 -6.77 -9.48
C GLU A 90 -3.88 -6.16 -10.48
N SER A 91 -2.74 -6.82 -10.67
CA SER A 91 -1.79 -6.49 -11.73
C SER A 91 -1.26 -7.74 -12.40
N GLU A 92 -1.19 -7.73 -13.74
CA GLU A 92 -0.59 -8.83 -14.49
C GLU A 92 0.94 -8.69 -14.64
N LYS A 93 1.45 -7.46 -14.51
CA LYS A 93 2.84 -7.13 -14.88
C LYS A 93 3.63 -6.54 -13.73
N ASP A 94 3.15 -5.43 -13.17
CA ASP A 94 3.87 -4.68 -12.15
C ASP A 94 2.93 -4.15 -11.07
N ILE A 95 3.31 -4.35 -9.81
CA ILE A 95 2.57 -3.85 -8.64
C ILE A 95 2.40 -2.33 -8.70
N SER A 96 3.43 -1.60 -9.14
CA SER A 96 3.36 -0.14 -9.23
C SER A 96 2.27 0.31 -10.21
N GLU A 97 2.06 -0.42 -11.30
CA GLU A 97 1.07 -0.06 -12.33
C GLU A 97 -0.34 0.00 -11.74
N ALA A 98 -0.70 -1.00 -10.93
CA ALA A 98 -2.00 -1.01 -10.26
C ALA A 98 -2.18 0.16 -9.28
N ILE A 99 -1.13 0.50 -8.52
CA ILE A 99 -1.16 1.65 -7.60
C ILE A 99 -1.36 2.95 -8.39
N ILE A 100 -0.61 3.13 -9.48
CA ILE A 100 -0.72 4.31 -10.33
C ILE A 100 -2.10 4.42 -10.97
N SER A 101 -2.63 3.31 -11.52
CA SER A 101 -3.99 3.29 -12.08
C SER A 101 -5.07 3.61 -11.05
N TYR A 102 -4.91 3.14 -9.80
CA TYR A 102 -5.79 3.54 -8.72
C TYR A 102 -5.71 5.05 -8.47
N LEU A 103 -4.52 5.64 -8.39
CA LEU A 103 -4.35 7.08 -8.15
C LEU A 103 -4.91 7.96 -9.28
N GLU A 104 -4.84 7.48 -10.52
CA GLU A 104 -5.45 8.14 -11.68
C GLU A 104 -6.98 8.09 -11.62
N ALA A 105 -7.56 6.98 -11.13
CA ALA A 105 -9.01 6.75 -11.11
C ALA A 105 -9.74 7.26 -9.84
N ALA A 106 -9.08 7.23 -8.68
CA ALA A 106 -9.68 7.53 -7.37
C ALA A 106 -10.00 9.03 -7.15
N GLY A 107 -9.60 9.89 -8.08
CA GLY A 107 -9.68 11.33 -7.93
C GLY A 107 -8.58 11.87 -7.00
N PRO A 108 -8.68 13.13 -6.56
CA PRO A 108 -7.58 13.78 -5.85
C PRO A 108 -7.41 13.21 -4.45
N VAL A 109 -6.21 12.69 -4.17
CA VAL A 109 -5.80 12.20 -2.85
C VAL A 109 -4.97 13.25 -2.12
N LYS A 110 -4.77 13.10 -0.81
CA LYS A 110 -4.00 14.05 0.02
C LYS A 110 -2.50 13.81 -0.12
N PHE A 111 -2.08 12.55 0.00
CA PHE A 111 -0.75 12.03 -0.35
C PHE A 111 -0.79 10.49 -0.33
N LEU A 112 0.18 9.89 -1.00
CA LEU A 112 0.46 8.46 -0.97
C LEU A 112 1.55 8.18 0.07
N VAL A 113 1.35 7.17 0.91
CA VAL A 113 2.33 6.68 1.89
C VAL A 113 2.80 5.29 1.46
N LEU A 114 4.11 5.08 1.44
CA LEU A 114 4.74 3.81 1.10
C LEU A 114 5.76 3.44 2.17
N GLY A 115 5.93 2.15 2.42
CA GLY A 115 7.12 1.65 3.10
C GLY A 115 8.36 1.83 2.21
N SER A 116 9.53 1.97 2.81
CA SER A 116 10.79 2.05 2.07
C SER A 116 11.03 0.80 1.24
N HIS A 117 10.61 -0.37 1.72
CA HIS A 117 10.79 -1.65 1.06
C HIS A 117 9.71 -2.67 1.45
N GLY A 118 9.75 -3.85 0.81
CA GLY A 118 8.87 -4.98 1.11
C GLY A 118 9.64 -6.24 1.54
N HIS A 119 9.02 -7.42 1.41
CA HIS A 119 9.59 -8.71 1.85
C HIS A 119 10.90 -9.12 1.16
N SER A 120 11.11 -8.71 -0.09
CA SER A 120 12.26 -9.14 -0.90
C SER A 120 13.45 -8.18 -0.86
N PHE A 121 13.52 -7.33 0.15
CA PHE A 121 14.54 -6.28 0.21
C PHE A 121 15.94 -6.83 0.43
N VAL A 122 16.92 -6.17 -0.18
CA VAL A 122 18.35 -6.45 0.02
C VAL A 122 18.99 -5.20 0.61
N SER A 123 19.68 -5.37 1.75
CA SER A 123 20.26 -4.30 2.59
C SER A 123 21.16 -3.28 1.88
N ARG A 124 21.62 -3.57 0.66
CA ARG A 124 22.44 -2.65 -0.15
C ARG A 124 21.66 -1.54 -0.86
N HIS A 125 20.33 -1.61 -0.91
CA HIS A 125 19.49 -0.58 -1.53
C HIS A 125 18.94 0.36 -0.45
N LEU A 126 18.53 1.56 -0.84
CA LEU A 126 17.84 2.49 0.05
C LEU A 126 16.32 2.30 0.01
N LEU A 127 15.80 1.90 -1.16
CA LEU A 127 14.38 1.69 -1.42
C LEU A 127 14.16 0.35 -2.12
N GLY A 128 12.97 -0.23 -1.91
CA GLY A 128 12.50 -1.40 -2.64
C GLY A 128 12.05 -1.03 -4.05
N SER A 129 12.12 -2.00 -4.97
CA SER A 129 11.83 -1.81 -6.39
C SER A 129 10.43 -1.23 -6.67
N THR A 130 9.43 -1.64 -5.89
CA THR A 130 8.05 -1.14 -6.03
C THR A 130 7.98 0.34 -5.64
N THR A 131 8.55 0.72 -4.49
CA THR A 131 8.57 2.10 -4.00
C THR A 131 9.30 3.02 -4.99
N GLU A 132 10.49 2.63 -5.46
CA GLU A 132 11.23 3.39 -6.48
C GLU A 132 10.41 3.58 -7.76
N ARG A 133 9.77 2.50 -8.25
CA ARG A 133 8.99 2.56 -9.49
C ARG A 133 7.75 3.44 -9.33
N VAL A 134 7.03 3.37 -8.21
CA VAL A 134 5.88 4.23 -7.95
C VAL A 134 6.28 5.71 -7.93
N ILE A 135 7.36 6.07 -7.21
CA ILE A 135 7.86 7.46 -7.17
C ILE A 135 8.21 7.96 -8.57
N ARG A 136 8.91 7.13 -9.35
CA ARG A 136 9.27 7.44 -10.74
C ARG A 136 8.04 7.66 -11.60
N GLU A 137 7.04 6.77 -11.55
CA GLU A 137 5.82 6.88 -12.35
C GLU A 137 4.97 8.08 -11.96
N VAL A 138 4.82 8.39 -10.66
CA VAL A 138 4.12 9.60 -10.18
C VAL A 138 4.77 10.85 -10.77
N THR A 139 6.10 10.90 -10.78
CA THR A 139 6.86 12.04 -11.30
C THR A 139 6.77 12.12 -12.83
N TYR A 140 6.98 11.00 -13.51
CA TYR A 140 6.97 10.92 -14.97
C TYR A 140 5.59 11.30 -15.56
N ARG A 141 4.52 10.88 -14.89
CA ARG A 141 3.13 11.17 -15.30
C ARG A 141 2.60 12.50 -14.75
N ALA A 142 3.43 13.26 -14.04
CA ALA A 142 3.06 14.52 -13.39
C ALA A 142 1.78 14.42 -12.54
N LEU A 143 1.61 13.31 -11.82
CA LEU A 143 0.46 13.12 -10.96
C LEU A 143 0.54 14.10 -9.78
N PRO A 144 -0.54 14.83 -9.45
CA PRO A 144 -0.54 15.83 -8.37
C PRO A 144 -0.69 15.15 -6.98
N VAL A 145 0.14 14.15 -6.70
CA VAL A 145 0.10 13.31 -5.51
C VAL A 145 1.47 13.33 -4.83
N PRO A 146 1.62 14.01 -3.68
CA PRO A 146 2.83 13.90 -2.88
C PRO A 146 3.03 12.45 -2.43
N VAL A 147 4.27 11.96 -2.45
CA VAL A 147 4.64 10.62 -1.97
C VAL A 147 5.49 10.76 -0.71
N LEU A 148 5.03 10.14 0.37
CA LEU A 148 5.77 9.99 1.62
C LEU A 148 6.31 8.57 1.70
N VAL A 149 7.62 8.43 1.82
CA VAL A 149 8.26 7.14 2.08
C VAL A 149 8.61 7.06 3.55
N VAL A 150 8.15 6.00 4.21
CA VAL A 150 8.47 5.70 5.60
C VAL A 150 9.65 4.74 5.62
N PRO A 151 10.81 5.13 6.17
CA PRO A 151 11.93 4.23 6.33
C PRO A 151 11.54 3.12 7.30
N ALA A 152 11.94 1.88 7.02
CA ALA A 152 11.87 0.82 8.01
C ALA A 152 12.67 1.24 9.24
N SER A 153 12.09 1.03 10.41
CA SER A 153 12.79 1.12 11.68
C SER A 153 13.99 0.19 11.57
N ALA A 154 15.21 0.74 11.54
CA ALA A 154 16.39 -0.09 11.73
C ALA A 154 16.14 -0.82 13.04
N GLY A 155 16.03 -2.16 12.98
CA GLY A 155 15.92 -2.96 14.18
C GLY A 155 16.98 -2.43 15.13
N VAL A 156 16.53 -1.90 16.27
CA VAL A 156 17.45 -1.52 17.33
C VAL A 156 18.08 -2.84 17.72
N GLU A 157 19.26 -3.14 17.14
CA GLU A 157 20.13 -4.16 17.68
C GLU A 157 20.43 -3.67 19.10
N GLU A 158 19.69 -4.21 20.06
CA GLU A 158 20.09 -4.16 21.47
C GLU A 158 21.52 -4.69 21.51
N LYS A 159 22.46 -3.77 21.72
CA LYS A 159 23.84 -4.07 22.07
C LYS A 159 23.94 -4.57 23.49
#